data_AF-X1S575-F1
#
_entry.id   AF-X1S575-F1
#
_cell.length_a   1.000
_cell.length_b   1.000
_cell.length_c   1.000
_cell.angle_alpha   90.00
_cell.angle_beta   90.00
_cell.angle_gamma   90.00
#
_symmetry.space_group_name_H-M   'P 1'
#
loop_
_entity.id
_entity.type
_entity.pdbx_description
1 polymer ?
#
loop_
_entity_poly.entity_id
_entity_poly.type
_entity_poly.pdbx_seq_one_letter_code
_entity_poly.pdbx_strand_id
1 'polypeptide(L)'
;MSVFRERRIVLLLLAVFLSVMLVWSPWGTIDSRTEGTLGWPAQYARGLHFGVDIIGGSRIILALEASHVTFEITQDNVENTWWGEIIPRLEDNLYTSVNTISFEPATGMAVAEIGRPITENLINAIIEGLGNVAVDNQTGKPMIEKRISEATRDEVISILRARVDPAGLRGAQFRALGANLILYEIPGLLPGEAETLLGKPGRLEIFFENEVLLRGEDIVSVNAPYPSEKKSTADLPFRLTEDGAERFAVAIEGKPHYPTG
;
A
#
# COMPACT_ATOMS: atom_id res chain seq x y z
N MET A 1 -13.33 -39.81 -47.36
CA MET A 1 -12.84 -38.60 -46.66
C MET A 1 -12.13 -39.04 -45.40
N SER A 2 -10.95 -38.49 -45.10
CA SER A 2 -10.12 -38.93 -43.96
C SER A 2 -10.73 -38.41 -42.65
N VAL A 3 -11.11 -39.33 -41.76
CA VAL A 3 -11.70 -39.08 -40.43
C VAL A 3 -10.88 -38.07 -39.59
N PHE A 4 -9.56 -38.00 -39.83
CA PHE A 4 -8.68 -37.03 -39.16
C PHE A 4 -8.90 -35.58 -39.63
N ARG A 5 -9.27 -35.37 -40.90
CA ARG A 5 -9.57 -34.04 -41.44
C ARG A 5 -10.89 -33.51 -40.91
N GLU A 6 -11.90 -34.38 -40.78
CA GLU A 6 -13.21 -34.03 -40.21
C GLU A 6 -13.10 -33.65 -38.73
N ARG A 7 -12.37 -34.44 -37.92
CA ARG A 7 -12.13 -34.10 -36.50
C ARG A 7 -11.40 -32.78 -36.30
N ARG A 8 -10.44 -32.44 -37.17
CA ARG A 8 -9.74 -31.14 -37.13
C ARG A 8 -10.65 -29.98 -37.50
N ILE A 9 -11.51 -30.15 -38.50
CA ILE A 9 -12.50 -29.13 -38.89
C ILE A 9 -13.50 -28.89 -37.76
N VAL A 10 -14.00 -29.97 -37.12
CA VAL A 10 -14.91 -29.86 -35.97
C VAL A 10 -14.23 -29.16 -34.78
N LEU A 11 -12.98 -29.48 -34.48
CA LEU A 11 -12.22 -28.80 -33.43
C LEU A 11 -11.99 -27.31 -33.73
N LEU A 12 -11.68 -26.96 -34.98
CA LEU A 12 -11.53 -25.56 -35.39
C LEU A 12 -12.86 -24.80 -35.26
N LEU A 13 -13.97 -25.40 -35.71
CA LEU A 13 -15.29 -24.79 -35.59
C LEU A 13 -15.68 -24.62 -34.11
N LEU A 14 -15.39 -25.60 -33.27
CA LEU A 14 -15.61 -25.51 -31.82
C LEU A 14 -14.76 -24.38 -31.22
N ALA A 15 -13.48 -24.28 -31.56
CA ALA A 15 -12.59 -23.24 -31.05
C ALA A 15 -13.02 -21.83 -31.48
N VAL A 16 -13.44 -21.67 -32.74
CA VAL A 16 -13.98 -20.39 -33.26
C VAL A 16 -15.30 -20.04 -32.54
N PHE A 17 -16.21 -21.01 -32.41
CA PHE A 17 -17.47 -20.81 -31.70
C PHE A 17 -17.23 -20.39 -30.24
N LEU A 18 -16.31 -21.07 -29.55
CA LEU A 18 -15.99 -20.81 -28.15
C LEU A 18 -15.30 -19.44 -27.98
N SER A 19 -14.46 -19.04 -28.94
CA SER A 19 -13.86 -17.70 -28.97
C SER A 19 -14.90 -16.60 -29.15
N VAL A 20 -15.85 -16.77 -30.08
CA VAL A 20 -16.97 -15.82 -30.27
C VAL A 20 -17.85 -15.75 -29.01
N MET A 21 -18.14 -16.89 -28.39
CA MET A 21 -18.89 -16.96 -27.14
C MET A 21 -18.19 -16.27 -25.96
N LEU A 22 -16.85 -16.32 -25.90
CA LEU A 22 -16.07 -15.63 -24.87
C LEU A 22 -16.06 -14.11 -25.09
N VAL A 23 -15.90 -13.65 -26.33
CA VAL A 23 -15.87 -12.20 -26.63
C VAL A 23 -17.26 -11.58 -26.46
N TRP A 24 -18.30 -12.25 -26.95
CA TRP A 24 -19.67 -11.77 -26.82
C TRP A 24 -20.22 -11.93 -25.39
N SER A 25 -19.73 -12.94 -24.66
CA SER A 25 -20.11 -13.31 -23.29
C SER A 25 -21.59 -13.03 -22.98
N PRO A 26 -22.54 -13.72 -23.64
CA PRO A 26 -23.98 -13.43 -23.48
C PRO A 26 -24.47 -13.64 -22.05
N TRP A 27 -23.76 -14.47 -21.28
CA TRP A 27 -23.95 -14.73 -19.85
C TRP A 27 -23.41 -13.62 -18.93
N GLY A 28 -22.56 -12.73 -19.45
CA GLY A 28 -21.99 -11.61 -18.71
C GLY A 28 -22.97 -10.45 -18.60
N THR A 29 -22.87 -9.72 -17.49
CA THR A 29 -23.57 -8.44 -17.31
C THR A 29 -22.84 -7.35 -18.09
N ILE A 30 -23.59 -6.45 -18.73
CA ILE A 30 -23.01 -5.25 -19.33
C ILE A 30 -22.55 -4.34 -18.19
N ASP A 31 -21.30 -3.89 -18.24
CA ASP A 31 -20.84 -2.83 -17.34
C ASP A 31 -21.62 -1.55 -17.65
N SER A 32 -22.40 -1.09 -16.67
CA SER A 32 -23.17 0.16 -16.72
C SER A 32 -22.38 1.37 -17.21
N ARG A 33 -21.05 1.41 -16.98
CA ARG A 33 -20.17 2.50 -17.42
C ARG A 33 -19.88 2.43 -18.91
N THR A 34 -19.62 1.22 -19.39
CA THR A 34 -19.44 0.93 -20.82
C THR A 34 -20.74 1.20 -21.57
N GLU A 35 -21.89 0.84 -20.98
CA GLU A 35 -23.22 1.19 -21.51
C GLU A 35 -23.45 2.70 -21.56
N GLY A 36 -23.11 3.43 -20.50
CA GLY A 36 -23.23 4.89 -20.47
C GLY A 36 -22.34 5.60 -21.49
N THR A 37 -21.18 5.03 -21.82
CA THR A 37 -20.19 5.66 -22.72
C THR A 37 -20.41 5.29 -24.19
N LEU A 38 -20.59 3.99 -24.48
CA LEU A 38 -20.72 3.49 -25.84
C LEU A 38 -22.19 3.46 -26.30
N GLY A 39 -23.15 3.33 -25.38
CA GLY A 39 -24.57 3.16 -25.68
C GLY A 39 -24.89 1.74 -26.17
N TRP A 40 -25.77 1.64 -27.17
CA TRP A 40 -26.23 0.36 -27.73
C TRP A 40 -25.12 -0.63 -28.18
N PRO A 41 -23.92 -0.22 -28.65
CA PRO A 41 -22.83 -1.12 -28.98
C PRO A 41 -22.25 -1.87 -27.77
N ALA A 42 -22.43 -1.37 -26.54
CA ALA A 42 -21.98 -2.03 -25.32
C ALA A 42 -22.57 -3.43 -25.14
N GLN A 43 -23.75 -3.68 -25.71
CA GLN A 43 -24.41 -4.98 -25.67
C GLN A 43 -23.62 -6.09 -26.38
N TYR A 44 -22.74 -5.74 -27.31
CA TYR A 44 -21.89 -6.67 -28.05
C TYR A 44 -20.46 -6.79 -27.49
N ALA A 45 -20.12 -5.96 -26.49
CA ALA A 45 -18.78 -5.87 -25.91
C ALA A 45 -18.74 -6.34 -24.44
N ARG A 46 -19.67 -7.20 -24.03
CA ARG A 46 -19.78 -7.68 -22.63
C ARG A 46 -18.53 -8.41 -22.14
N GLY A 47 -17.76 -9.01 -23.05
CA GLY A 47 -16.52 -9.71 -22.73
C GLY A 47 -15.27 -8.82 -22.81
N LEU A 48 -15.43 -7.53 -23.12
CA LEU A 48 -14.33 -6.60 -23.31
C LEU A 48 -14.26 -5.61 -22.15
N HIS A 49 -13.07 -5.49 -21.57
CA HIS A 49 -12.74 -4.44 -20.62
C HIS A 49 -12.02 -3.32 -21.36
N PHE A 50 -12.58 -2.12 -21.35
CA PHE A 50 -11.98 -0.97 -21.98
C PHE A 50 -11.17 -0.15 -20.97
N GLY A 51 -10.05 0.40 -21.41
CA GLY A 51 -9.20 1.26 -20.60
C GLY A 51 -9.78 2.66 -20.42
N VAL A 52 -9.05 3.46 -19.63
CA VAL A 52 -9.39 4.86 -19.32
C VAL A 52 -9.51 5.73 -20.58
N ASP A 53 -8.79 5.41 -21.65
CA ASP A 53 -8.83 6.16 -22.91
C ASP A 53 -10.19 6.08 -23.63
N ILE A 54 -11.00 5.05 -23.33
CA ILE A 54 -12.30 4.82 -23.97
C ILE A 54 -13.45 5.10 -23.02
N ILE A 55 -13.41 4.59 -21.79
CA ILE A 55 -14.48 4.78 -20.79
C ILE A 55 -14.36 6.15 -20.10
N GLY A 56 -13.19 6.78 -20.18
CA GLY A 56 -12.84 7.88 -19.28
C GLY A 56 -12.49 7.37 -17.88
N GLY A 57 -11.94 8.26 -17.06
CA GLY A 57 -11.50 7.94 -15.71
C GLY A 57 -10.30 8.78 -15.30
N SER A 58 -9.47 8.20 -14.42
CA SER A 58 -8.31 8.88 -13.86
C SER A 58 -7.03 8.22 -14.32
N ARG A 59 -6.07 9.06 -14.73
CA ARG A 59 -4.68 8.69 -14.98
C ARG A 59 -3.80 9.61 -14.15
N ILE A 60 -3.11 9.06 -13.16
CA ILE A 60 -2.30 9.82 -12.20
C ILE A 60 -0.89 9.23 -12.17
N ILE A 61 0.11 10.10 -12.12
CA ILE A 61 1.49 9.71 -11.86
C ILE A 61 1.79 10.05 -10.40
N LEU A 62 2.05 9.03 -9.60
CA LEU A 62 2.45 9.16 -8.21
C LEU A 62 3.97 9.20 -8.13
N ALA A 63 4.52 10.21 -7.46
CA ALA A 63 5.92 10.26 -7.10
C ALA A 63 6.06 9.76 -5.66
N LEU A 64 6.72 8.62 -5.51
CA LEU A 64 7.05 8.08 -4.20
C LEU A 64 8.29 8.80 -3.66
N GLU A 65 8.28 9.04 -2.35
CA GLU A 65 9.41 9.65 -1.65
C GLU A 65 9.90 8.74 -0.54
N ALA A 66 11.17 8.37 -0.59
CA ALA A 66 11.89 7.75 0.51
C ALA A 66 13.37 8.09 0.40
N SER A 67 14.10 7.79 1.47
CA SER A 67 15.55 7.94 1.54
C SER A 67 16.18 6.68 2.11
N HIS A 68 17.25 6.20 1.46
CA HIS A 68 18.11 5.17 2.01
C HIS A 68 19.20 5.85 2.82
N VAL A 69 19.33 5.45 4.08
CA VAL A 69 20.32 5.99 5.01
C VAL A 69 21.18 4.86 5.52
N THR A 70 22.48 5.07 5.48
CA THR A 70 23.42 4.21 6.18
C THR A 70 23.73 4.82 7.54
N PHE A 71 23.52 4.04 8.59
CA PHE A 71 23.81 4.37 9.98
C PHE A 71 25.06 3.64 10.45
N GLU A 72 25.85 4.34 11.25
CA GLU A 72 26.96 3.80 12.04
C GLU A 72 26.57 3.86 13.52
N ILE A 73 26.35 2.70 14.12
CA ILE A 73 25.93 2.55 15.51
C ILE A 73 27.17 2.51 16.40
N THR A 74 27.23 3.40 17.40
CA THR A 74 28.41 3.57 18.25
C THR A 74 28.31 2.85 19.60
N GLN A 75 27.23 2.12 19.83
CA GLN A 75 26.95 1.42 21.09
C GLN A 75 27.49 -0.02 21.08
N ASP A 76 27.90 -0.51 22.26
CA ASP A 76 28.45 -1.86 22.41
C ASP A 76 27.44 -2.97 22.05
N ASN A 77 26.13 -2.71 22.24
CA ASN A 77 25.05 -3.64 21.92
C ASN A 77 24.27 -3.18 20.68
N VAL A 78 24.91 -3.30 19.52
CA VAL A 78 24.42 -2.81 18.23
C VAL A 78 22.98 -3.26 17.91
N GLU A 79 22.68 -4.54 18.11
CA GLU A 79 21.38 -5.13 17.76
C GLU A 79 20.24 -4.59 18.64
N ASN A 80 20.44 -4.57 19.95
CA ASN A 80 19.42 -4.06 20.86
C ASN A 80 19.24 -2.55 20.68
N THR A 81 20.31 -1.79 20.43
CA THR A 81 20.20 -0.36 20.16
C THR A 81 19.46 -0.08 18.85
N TRP A 82 19.71 -0.86 17.79
CA TRP A 82 19.04 -0.67 16.51
C TRP A 82 17.53 -0.90 16.60
N TRP A 83 17.11 -2.08 17.07
CA TRP A 83 15.70 -2.46 17.12
C TRP A 83 14.94 -1.85 18.30
N GLY A 84 15.61 -1.66 19.44
CA GLY A 84 14.99 -1.21 20.68
C GLY A 84 14.96 0.30 20.87
N GLU A 85 15.87 1.05 20.23
CA GLU A 85 16.00 2.49 20.46
C GLU A 85 15.97 3.32 19.16
N ILE A 86 16.82 2.99 18.18
CA ILE A 86 16.95 3.81 16.97
C ILE A 86 15.69 3.76 16.12
N ILE A 87 15.20 2.57 15.76
CA ILE A 87 13.99 2.43 14.94
C ILE A 87 12.78 3.09 15.60
N PRO A 88 12.43 2.78 16.87
CA PRO A 88 11.28 3.42 17.53
C PRO A 88 11.40 4.95 17.57
N ARG A 89 12.59 5.49 17.89
CA ARG A 89 12.80 6.95 17.89
C ARG A 89 12.60 7.56 16.51
N LEU A 90 13.12 6.92 15.46
CA LEU A 90 12.93 7.41 14.09
C LEU A 90 11.45 7.39 13.70
N GLU A 91 10.74 6.31 13.96
CA GLU A 91 9.33 6.18 13.62
C GLU A 91 8.45 7.18 14.37
N ASP A 92 8.72 7.40 15.66
CA ASP A 92 7.97 8.32 16.51
C ASP A 92 8.25 9.79 16.19
N ASN A 93 9.50 10.15 15.89
CA ASN A 93 9.86 11.54 15.57
C ASN A 93 9.56 11.92 14.11
N LEU A 94 9.70 10.98 13.18
CA LEU A 94 9.49 11.25 11.75
C LEU A 94 8.07 10.97 11.28
N TYR A 95 7.26 10.30 12.10
CA TYR A 95 5.89 9.89 11.81
C TYR A 95 5.79 9.08 10.49
N THR A 96 6.79 8.24 10.23
CA THR A 96 6.89 7.40 9.03
C THR A 96 7.42 6.03 9.41
N SER A 97 7.10 5.00 8.61
CA SER A 97 7.72 3.70 8.75
C SER A 97 9.21 3.76 8.38
N VAL A 98 9.99 2.92 9.07
CA VAL A 98 11.41 2.70 8.81
C VAL A 98 11.64 1.24 8.51
N ASN A 99 12.04 0.94 7.28
CA ASN A 99 12.30 -0.44 6.86
C ASN A 99 13.80 -0.72 6.85
N THR A 100 14.25 -1.75 7.56
CA THR A 100 15.67 -2.15 7.55
C THR A 100 15.97 -2.98 6.30
N ILE A 101 16.85 -2.49 5.44
CA ILE A 101 17.29 -3.16 4.20
C ILE A 101 18.42 -4.14 4.50
N SER A 102 19.37 -3.70 5.31
CA SER A 102 20.56 -4.47 5.68
C SER A 102 21.00 -4.09 7.08
N PHE A 103 21.44 -5.08 7.84
CA PHE A 103 21.95 -4.87 9.19
C PHE A 103 23.17 -5.78 9.39
N GLU A 104 24.31 -5.18 9.70
CA GLU A 104 25.56 -5.88 9.92
C GLU A 104 26.10 -5.60 11.34
N PRO A 105 25.79 -6.46 12.32
CA PRO A 105 26.18 -6.24 13.71
C PRO A 105 27.69 -6.14 13.92
N ALA A 106 28.48 -6.86 13.10
CA ALA A 106 29.93 -6.93 13.23
C ALA A 106 30.63 -5.59 12.91
N THR A 107 30.04 -4.79 12.03
CA THR A 107 30.57 -3.48 11.62
C THR A 107 29.82 -2.32 12.27
N GLY A 108 28.70 -2.59 12.96
CA GLY A 108 27.83 -1.55 13.48
C GLY A 108 27.02 -0.82 12.40
N MET A 109 26.96 -1.37 11.19
CA MET A 109 26.39 -0.69 10.03
C MET A 109 24.96 -1.16 9.78
N ALA A 110 24.04 -0.22 9.63
CA ALA A 110 22.65 -0.50 9.26
C ALA A 110 22.24 0.35 8.07
N VAL A 111 21.54 -0.22 7.10
CA VAL A 111 20.92 0.50 5.99
C VAL A 111 19.42 0.44 6.16
N ALA A 112 18.78 1.60 6.27
CA ALA A 112 17.34 1.68 6.38
C ALA A 112 16.73 2.58 5.30
N GLU A 113 15.53 2.21 4.87
CA GLU A 113 14.66 3.02 4.05
C GLU A 113 13.67 3.77 4.94
N ILE A 114 13.68 5.09 4.82
CA ILE A 114 12.79 5.98 5.56
C ILE A 114 11.82 6.58 4.55
N GLY A 115 10.52 6.41 4.78
CA GLY A 115 9.42 6.79 3.86
C GLY A 115 9.23 8.30 3.62
N ARG A 116 10.28 9.11 3.75
CA ARG A 116 10.29 10.54 3.41
C ARG A 116 11.70 11.04 3.06
N PRO A 117 11.81 12.20 2.41
CA PRO A 117 13.09 12.89 2.26
C PRO A 117 13.62 13.35 3.63
N ILE A 118 14.90 13.13 3.88
CA ILE A 118 15.57 13.45 5.15
C ILE A 118 16.96 14.03 4.92
N THR A 119 17.48 14.67 5.97
CA THR A 119 18.80 15.28 6.02
C THR A 119 19.60 14.72 7.17
N GLU A 120 20.93 14.71 7.05
CA GLU A 120 21.84 14.27 8.11
C GLU A 120 21.56 14.95 9.45
N ASN A 121 21.45 16.28 9.47
CA ASN A 121 21.20 17.05 10.70
C ASN A 121 19.93 16.59 11.43
N LEU A 122 18.87 16.27 10.69
CA LEU A 122 17.61 15.80 11.26
C LEU A 122 17.79 14.42 11.89
N ILE A 123 18.45 13.50 11.19
CA ILE A 123 18.68 12.14 11.68
C ILE A 123 19.57 12.17 12.93
N ASN A 124 20.69 12.87 12.88
CA ASN A 124 21.61 12.99 14.00
C ASN A 124 20.95 13.65 15.22
N ALA A 125 20.01 14.58 15.02
CA ALA A 125 19.22 15.16 16.11
C ALA A 125 18.24 14.16 16.75
N ILE A 126 17.72 13.19 15.98
CA ILE A 126 16.75 12.19 16.50
C ILE A 126 17.46 11.06 17.24
N ILE A 127 18.55 10.54 16.66
CA ILE A 127 19.28 9.39 17.21
C ILE A 127 20.30 9.78 18.28
N GLU A 128 20.48 11.08 18.55
CA GLU A 128 21.46 11.69 19.48
C GLU A 128 22.13 10.72 20.47
N GLY A 129 23.42 10.47 20.28
CA GLY A 129 24.24 9.62 21.15
C GLY A 129 24.15 8.11 20.91
N LEU A 130 23.21 7.63 20.09
CA LEU A 130 23.08 6.20 19.76
C LEU A 130 23.90 5.79 18.51
N GLY A 131 24.16 6.74 17.63
CA GLY A 131 24.92 6.54 16.39
C GLY A 131 24.96 7.80 15.54
N ASN A 132 25.48 7.68 14.32
CA ASN A 132 25.53 8.76 13.34
C ASN A 132 25.13 8.24 11.94
N VAL A 133 24.81 9.15 11.04
CA VAL A 133 24.78 8.83 9.61
C VAL A 133 26.20 8.56 9.13
N ALA A 134 26.42 7.41 8.50
CA ALA A 134 27.72 7.04 7.96
C ALA A 134 28.15 8.01 6.84
N VAL A 135 29.45 8.25 6.74
CA VAL A 135 30.04 9.14 5.72
C VAL A 135 30.79 8.30 4.70
N ASP A 136 30.60 8.62 3.42
CA ASP A 136 31.36 7.98 2.35
C ASP A 136 32.83 8.43 2.41
N ASN A 137 33.74 7.48 2.60
CA ASN A 137 35.17 7.70 2.69
C ASN A 137 35.80 8.36 1.45
N GLN A 138 35.16 8.25 0.27
CA GLN A 138 35.66 8.83 -0.97
C GLN A 138 35.19 10.26 -1.19
N THR A 139 33.93 10.54 -0.85
CA THR A 139 33.29 11.83 -1.14
C THR A 139 33.18 12.75 0.06
N GLY A 140 33.33 12.22 1.28
CA GLY A 140 33.15 12.95 2.54
C GLY A 140 31.70 13.39 2.78
N LYS A 141 30.74 12.82 2.04
CA LYS A 141 29.31 13.16 2.15
C LYS A 141 28.55 12.13 2.98
N PRO A 142 27.48 12.53 3.68
CA PRO A 142 26.61 11.59 4.37
C PRO A 142 26.00 10.61 3.36
N MET A 143 25.97 9.33 3.73
CA MET A 143 25.41 8.24 2.94
C MET A 143 23.87 8.28 3.02
N ILE A 144 23.29 9.27 2.35
CA ILE A 144 21.84 9.46 2.21
C ILE A 144 21.51 9.54 0.73
N GLU A 145 20.71 8.60 0.23
CA GLU A 145 20.28 8.54 -1.17
C GLU A 145 18.76 8.68 -1.28
N LYS A 146 18.26 9.56 -2.16
CA LYS A 146 16.82 9.61 -2.47
C LYS A 146 16.45 8.42 -3.34
N ARG A 147 16.11 7.31 -2.70
CA ARG A 147 15.85 6.02 -3.32
C ARG A 147 14.77 5.25 -2.56
N ILE A 148 14.06 4.41 -3.30
CA ILE A 148 13.06 3.46 -2.82
C ILE A 148 13.47 2.06 -3.26
N SER A 149 13.29 1.08 -2.39
CA SER A 149 13.48 -0.33 -2.68
C SER A 149 12.31 -0.88 -3.50
N GLU A 150 12.58 -1.89 -4.33
CA GLU A 150 11.53 -2.55 -5.11
C GLU A 150 10.46 -3.16 -4.20
N ALA A 151 10.87 -3.72 -3.05
CA ALA A 151 9.97 -4.27 -2.06
C ALA A 151 8.99 -3.22 -1.52
N THR A 152 9.49 -2.05 -1.09
CA THR A 152 8.63 -0.97 -0.59
C THR A 152 7.75 -0.39 -1.70
N ARG A 153 8.25 -0.26 -2.93
CA ARG A 153 7.42 0.17 -4.07
C ARG A 153 6.26 -0.80 -4.30
N ASP A 154 6.53 -2.10 -4.32
CA ASP A 154 5.53 -3.12 -4.61
C ASP A 154 4.51 -3.25 -3.46
N GLU A 155 4.96 -3.07 -2.21
CA GLU A 155 4.10 -2.92 -1.04
C GLU A 155 3.18 -1.71 -1.16
N VAL A 156 3.72 -0.54 -1.51
CA VAL A 156 2.92 0.68 -1.73
C VAL A 156 1.89 0.44 -2.85
N ILE A 157 2.26 -0.21 -3.96
CA ILE A 157 1.31 -0.59 -5.02
C ILE A 157 0.19 -1.47 -4.46
N SER A 158 0.52 -2.44 -3.61
CA SER A 158 -0.46 -3.32 -2.97
C SER A 158 -1.44 -2.54 -2.09
N ILE A 159 -0.93 -1.65 -1.23
CA ILE A 159 -1.72 -0.79 -0.35
C ILE A 159 -2.64 0.14 -1.15
N LEU A 160 -2.11 0.80 -2.18
CA LEU A 160 -2.90 1.70 -3.01
C LEU A 160 -3.98 0.95 -3.78
N ARG A 161 -3.68 -0.27 -4.27
CA ARG A 161 -4.67 -1.14 -4.93
C ARG A 161 -5.80 -1.51 -3.97
N ALA A 162 -5.47 -1.96 -2.75
CA ALA A 162 -6.46 -2.32 -1.74
C ALA A 162 -7.39 -1.14 -1.40
N ARG A 163 -6.88 0.10 -1.45
CA ARG A 163 -7.66 1.30 -1.15
C ARG A 163 -8.66 1.68 -2.25
N VAL A 164 -8.23 1.63 -3.51
CA VAL A 164 -9.05 2.12 -4.63
C VAL A 164 -9.91 1.03 -5.27
N ASP A 165 -9.46 -0.22 -5.19
CA ASP A 165 -10.11 -1.38 -5.78
C ASP A 165 -9.99 -2.61 -4.86
N PRO A 166 -10.62 -2.57 -3.66
CA PRO A 166 -10.51 -3.65 -2.68
C PRO A 166 -11.00 -5.01 -3.19
N ALA A 167 -11.97 -5.00 -4.12
CA ALA A 167 -12.52 -6.21 -4.73
C ALA A 167 -11.79 -6.63 -6.03
N GLY A 168 -10.88 -5.81 -6.55
CA GLY A 168 -10.24 -6.02 -7.86
C GLY A 168 -11.18 -5.91 -9.07
N LEU A 169 -12.40 -5.39 -8.86
CA LEU A 169 -13.47 -5.35 -9.86
C LEU A 169 -13.54 -4.01 -10.60
N ARG A 170 -12.90 -2.96 -10.07
CA ARG A 170 -12.91 -1.62 -10.68
C ARG A 170 -11.87 -1.48 -11.80
N GLY A 171 -10.99 -2.47 -11.95
CA GLY A 171 -9.99 -2.49 -13.02
C GLY A 171 -8.84 -1.51 -12.79
N ALA A 172 -8.49 -1.24 -11.52
CA ALA A 172 -7.37 -0.38 -11.20
C ALA A 172 -6.03 -0.98 -11.65
N GLN A 173 -5.28 -0.23 -12.45
CA GLN A 173 -3.97 -0.62 -12.94
C GLN A 173 -2.88 0.23 -12.28
N PHE A 174 -1.80 -0.44 -11.90
CA PHE A 174 -0.60 0.18 -11.35
C PHE A 174 0.59 -0.30 -12.16
N ARG A 175 1.43 0.61 -12.63
CA ARG A 175 2.67 0.29 -13.35
C ARG A 175 3.81 1.12 -12.79
N ALA A 176 4.90 0.47 -12.41
CA ALA A 176 6.12 1.17 -12.03
C ALA A 176 6.74 1.86 -13.27
N LEU A 177 7.03 3.14 -13.16
CA LEU A 177 7.74 3.95 -14.14
C LEU A 177 9.14 4.25 -13.61
N GLY A 178 10.05 3.27 -13.70
CA GLY A 178 11.36 3.36 -13.08
C GLY A 178 11.31 3.08 -11.57
N ALA A 179 12.17 3.75 -10.80
CA ALA A 179 12.33 3.46 -9.37
C ALA A 179 11.25 4.13 -8.50
N ASN A 180 10.95 5.41 -8.74
CA ASN A 180 10.20 6.23 -7.78
C ASN A 180 8.84 6.72 -8.31
N LEU A 181 8.45 6.35 -9.53
CA LEU A 181 7.19 6.79 -10.12
C LEU A 181 6.25 5.59 -10.32
N ILE A 182 4.97 5.79 -10.03
CA ILE A 182 3.93 4.81 -10.29
C ILE A 182 2.86 5.46 -11.16
N LEU A 183 2.58 4.85 -12.31
CA LEU A 183 1.42 5.16 -13.12
C LEU A 183 0.21 4.43 -12.54
N TYR A 184 -0.80 5.20 -12.16
CA TYR A 184 -2.10 4.73 -11.75
C TYR A 184 -3.15 5.05 -12.82
N GLU A 185 -3.94 4.05 -13.19
CA GLU A 185 -5.06 4.18 -14.12
C GLU A 185 -6.28 3.47 -13.56
N ILE A 186 -7.42 4.16 -13.51
CA ILE A 186 -8.69 3.56 -13.12
C ILE A 186 -9.84 4.05 -14.01
N PRO A 187 -10.61 3.14 -14.62
CA PRO A 187 -11.80 3.52 -15.37
C PRO A 187 -12.89 4.09 -14.45
N GLY A 188 -13.52 5.18 -14.89
CA GLY A 188 -14.73 5.73 -14.26
C GLY A 188 -14.58 6.32 -12.85
N LEU A 189 -13.35 6.49 -12.33
CA LEU A 189 -13.10 7.29 -11.12
C LEU A 189 -12.70 8.70 -11.55
N LEU A 190 -13.22 9.73 -10.88
CA LEU A 190 -12.86 11.12 -11.15
C LEU A 190 -11.50 11.46 -10.53
N PRO A 191 -10.67 12.31 -11.18
CA PRO A 191 -9.33 12.64 -10.69
C PRO A 191 -9.30 13.14 -9.24
N GLY A 192 -10.21 14.03 -8.84
CA GLY A 192 -10.24 14.54 -7.46
C GLY A 192 -10.61 13.49 -6.40
N GLU A 193 -11.42 12.49 -6.77
CA GLU A 193 -11.73 11.36 -5.88
C GLU A 193 -10.51 10.43 -5.77
N ALA A 194 -9.86 10.15 -6.90
CA ALA A 194 -8.62 9.39 -6.95
C ALA A 194 -7.50 10.07 -6.13
N GLU A 195 -7.33 11.38 -6.25
CA GLU A 195 -6.39 12.17 -5.44
C GLU A 195 -6.70 12.08 -3.95
N THR A 196 -7.98 12.14 -3.57
CA THR A 196 -8.38 12.01 -2.16
C THR A 196 -8.06 10.62 -1.60
N LEU A 197 -8.30 9.58 -2.39
CA LEU A 197 -8.00 8.20 -2.00
C LEU A 197 -6.49 7.95 -1.97
N LEU A 198 -5.73 8.41 -2.96
CA LEU A 198 -4.31 8.09 -3.10
C LEU A 198 -3.38 9.04 -2.34
N GLY A 199 -3.79 10.30 -2.14
CA GLY A 199 -2.91 11.37 -1.64
C GLY A 199 -2.79 11.47 -0.12
N LYS A 200 -3.56 10.70 0.65
CA LYS A 200 -3.47 10.70 2.11
C LYS A 200 -2.59 9.55 2.61
N PRO A 201 -1.39 9.82 3.19
CA PRO A 201 -0.68 8.79 3.94
C PRO A 201 -1.56 8.40 5.14
N GLY A 202 -1.99 7.14 5.16
CA GLY A 202 -2.88 6.65 6.21
C GLY A 202 -2.06 6.03 7.32
N ARG A 203 -1.66 6.81 8.32
CA ARG A 203 -1.08 6.30 9.57
C ARG A 203 -2.17 6.31 10.64
N LEU A 204 -2.54 5.12 11.12
CA LEU A 204 -3.46 4.97 12.23
C LEU A 204 -2.64 4.76 13.50
N GLU A 205 -2.91 5.56 14.52
CA GLU A 205 -2.41 5.38 15.88
C GLU A 205 -3.58 5.49 16.84
N ILE A 206 -3.68 4.53 17.76
CA ILE A 206 -4.66 4.52 18.84
C ILE A 206 -3.88 4.74 20.13
N PHE A 207 -4.17 5.86 20.79
CA PHE A 207 -3.50 6.24 22.03
C PHE A 207 -4.28 5.75 23.25
N PHE A 208 -3.56 5.36 24.29
CA PHE A 208 -4.09 5.09 25.61
C PHE A 208 -3.18 5.75 26.65
N GLU A 209 -3.76 6.59 27.52
CA GLU A 209 -2.99 7.35 28.54
C GLU A 209 -1.79 8.14 27.96
N ASN A 210 -1.99 8.74 26.79
CA ASN A 210 -0.98 9.51 26.03
C ASN A 210 0.17 8.67 25.44
N GLU A 211 0.12 7.34 25.54
CA GLU A 211 1.05 6.44 24.88
C GLU A 211 0.38 5.77 23.67
N VAL A 212 1.16 5.48 22.63
CA VAL A 212 0.65 4.75 21.46
C VAL A 212 0.43 3.29 21.88
N LEU A 213 -0.82 2.84 21.86
CA LEU A 213 -1.19 1.47 22.22
C LEU A 213 -1.26 0.55 21.00
N LEU A 214 -1.91 1.02 19.92
CA LEU A 214 -2.06 0.26 18.68
C LEU A 214 -1.69 1.12 17.46
N ARG A 215 -1.18 0.45 16.43
CA ARG A 215 -0.85 1.03 15.14
C ARG A 215 -1.67 0.40 14.01
N GLY A 216 -1.48 0.88 12.79
CA GLY A 216 -2.15 0.34 11.61
C GLY A 216 -1.87 -1.16 11.39
N GLU A 217 -0.66 -1.64 11.69
CA GLU A 217 -0.32 -3.07 11.58
C GLU A 217 -1.11 -3.97 12.55
N ASP A 218 -1.69 -3.40 13.60
CA ASP A 218 -2.54 -4.13 14.54
C ASP A 218 -3.97 -4.31 14.02
N ILE A 219 -4.31 -3.76 12.85
CA ILE A 219 -5.65 -3.85 12.26
C ILE A 219 -5.67 -4.90 11.14
N VAL A 220 -6.43 -5.97 11.35
CA VAL A 220 -6.68 -7.02 10.35
C VAL A 220 -7.66 -6.55 9.29
N SER A 221 -8.72 -5.86 9.69
CA SER A 221 -9.75 -5.40 8.76
C SER A 221 -10.56 -4.25 9.34
N VAL A 222 -11.12 -3.41 8.45
CA VAL A 222 -12.09 -2.36 8.78
C VAL A 222 -13.34 -2.62 7.95
N ASN A 223 -14.51 -2.77 8.60
CA ASN A 223 -15.77 -2.95 7.86
C ASN A 223 -16.44 -1.61 7.56
N ALA A 224 -17.51 -1.66 6.76
CA ALA A 224 -18.31 -0.48 6.47
C ALA A 224 -18.88 0.14 7.76
N PRO A 225 -18.91 1.48 7.86
CA PRO A 225 -19.52 2.15 8.99
C PRO A 225 -21.02 1.88 9.02
N TYR A 226 -21.58 1.74 10.23
CA TYR A 226 -23.02 1.60 10.44
C TYR A 226 -23.52 2.65 11.43
N PRO A 227 -24.81 3.05 11.37
CA PRO A 227 -25.36 4.02 12.30
C PRO A 227 -25.18 3.55 13.75
N SER A 228 -24.62 4.41 14.59
CA SER A 228 -24.44 4.13 16.01
C SER A 228 -25.77 4.21 16.76
N GLU A 229 -25.85 3.56 17.92
CA GLU A 229 -26.97 3.74 18.86
C GLU A 229 -27.03 5.19 19.40
N LYS A 230 -25.89 5.89 19.40
CA LYS A 230 -25.82 7.33 19.72
C LYS A 230 -26.30 8.14 18.50
N LYS A 231 -27.27 9.04 18.72
CA LYS A 231 -27.85 9.86 17.64
C LYS A 231 -26.75 10.64 16.90
N SER A 232 -26.79 10.55 15.57
CA SER A 232 -25.93 11.30 14.64
C SER A 232 -24.45 10.90 14.62
N THR A 233 -24.09 9.71 15.12
CA THR A 233 -22.75 9.13 14.93
C THR A 233 -22.83 7.82 14.14
N ALA A 234 -21.71 7.43 13.54
CA ALA A 234 -21.54 6.14 12.88
C ALA A 234 -20.42 5.38 13.57
N ASP A 235 -20.62 4.09 13.80
CA ASP A 235 -19.62 3.20 14.37
C ASP A 235 -18.83 2.55 13.22
N LEU A 236 -17.50 2.59 13.34
CA LEU A 236 -16.57 1.99 12.37
C LEU A 236 -15.91 0.76 13.00
N PRO A 237 -16.44 -0.45 12.74
CA PRO A 237 -15.90 -1.66 13.33
C PRO A 237 -14.58 -2.04 12.65
N PHE A 238 -13.59 -2.40 13.46
CA PHE A 238 -12.33 -2.98 12.99
C PHE A 238 -11.98 -4.22 13.80
N ARG A 239 -11.16 -5.09 13.20
CA ARG A 239 -10.64 -6.29 13.85
C ARG A 239 -9.17 -6.11 14.13
N LEU A 240 -8.75 -6.46 15.35
CA LEU A 240 -7.35 -6.45 15.73
C LEU A 240 -6.65 -7.75 15.34
N THR A 241 -5.33 -7.69 15.21
CA THR A 241 -4.44 -8.86 15.26
C THR A 241 -4.52 -9.50 16.64
N GLU A 242 -4.05 -10.75 16.77
CA GLU A 242 -4.01 -11.43 18.07
C GLU A 242 -3.13 -10.65 19.07
N ASP A 243 -1.91 -10.29 18.66
CA ASP A 243 -0.99 -9.47 19.45
C ASP A 243 -1.58 -8.10 19.82
N GLY A 244 -2.23 -7.43 18.86
CA GLY A 244 -2.89 -6.15 19.10
C GLY A 244 -4.04 -6.26 20.10
N ALA A 245 -4.84 -7.33 20.01
CA ALA A 245 -5.93 -7.60 20.94
C ALA A 245 -5.42 -7.89 22.36
N GLU A 246 -4.31 -8.63 22.50
CA GLU A 246 -3.67 -8.90 23.79
C GLU A 246 -3.16 -7.61 24.44
N ARG A 247 -2.40 -6.79 23.68
CA ARG A 247 -1.93 -5.48 24.18
C ARG A 247 -3.09 -4.58 24.60
N PHE A 248 -4.16 -4.55 23.80
CA PHE A 248 -5.36 -3.79 24.13
C PHE A 248 -6.01 -4.29 25.43
N ALA A 249 -6.17 -5.62 25.59
CA ALA A 249 -6.76 -6.21 26.79
C ALA A 249 -5.95 -5.91 28.06
N VAL A 250 -4.62 -6.00 27.99
CA VAL A 250 -3.72 -5.68 29.11
C VAL A 250 -3.81 -4.21 29.48
N ALA A 251 -3.83 -3.30 28.49
CA ALA A 251 -3.87 -1.86 28.75
C ALA A 251 -5.16 -1.40 29.46
N ILE A 252 -6.30 -2.07 29.18
CA ILE A 252 -7.60 -1.74 29.77
C ILE A 252 -7.89 -2.48 31.08
N GLU A 253 -7.05 -3.44 31.47
CA GLU A 253 -7.23 -4.23 32.68
C GLU A 253 -7.23 -3.31 33.92
N GLY A 254 -8.27 -3.43 34.76
CA GLY A 254 -8.41 -2.60 35.96
C GLY A 254 -8.81 -1.14 35.71
N LYS A 255 -9.17 -0.76 34.47
CA LYS A 255 -9.51 0.63 34.08
C LYS A 255 -10.96 0.77 33.57
N PRO A 256 -11.99 0.50 34.40
CA PRO A 256 -13.41 0.42 33.99
C PRO A 256 -14.07 1.76 33.59
N HIS A 257 -13.38 2.89 33.75
CA HIS A 257 -13.90 4.24 33.44
C HIS A 257 -13.21 4.91 32.25
N TYR A 258 -12.32 4.19 31.55
CA TYR A 258 -11.78 4.68 30.29
C TYR A 258 -12.79 4.46 29.16
N PRO A 259 -12.87 5.38 28.18
CA PRO A 259 -13.78 5.25 27.04
C PRO A 259 -13.25 4.18 26.09
N THR A 260 -13.46 2.92 26.45
CA THR A 260 -13.09 1.73 25.68
C THR A 260 -14.31 1.08 25.00
N GLY A 261 -15.48 1.75 25.06
CA GLY A 261 -16.75 1.35 24.44
C GLY A 261 -17.67 2.53 24.12
#